data_AF-A0A7C9LWC6-F1
#
_entry.id   AF-A0A7C9LWC6-F1
#
_cell.length_a   1.000
_cell.length_b   1.000
_cell.length_c   1.000
_cell.angle_alpha   90.00
_cell.angle_beta   90.00
_cell.angle_gamma   90.00
#
_symmetry.space_group_name_H-M   'P 1'
#
loop_
_entity.id
_entity.type
_entity.pdbx_description
1 polymer ?
#
loop_
_entity_poly.entity_id
_entity_poly.type
_entity_poly.pdbx_seq_one_letter_code
_entity_poly.pdbx_strand_id
1 'polypeptide(L)'
;MNPICNKRTVVTTLALLCAIASGTAVAKSTWTLDAKANLYPGADAVVEQPSVDGSGWKMLHSNQATEQVSYATSGETLDPLFPIRIRYEFLSHSPRKADARLFGFQLMDARVVNTSLHRDGRGCAMEGDYLSVGFQWRGQFSAACGGPLTLEKNFVALRGAGNLLLDKRPSPVPLACMNYKMMPSERVPEFECLSREEAITKGFVRRMEATLTPKSNNGGFLLDLSLDGHSVHDAQDVAIAAPDRLRFGIFSFIDNSGSAHEVRNVRVTQDTLLVSDLDNRCLEAQAGSGASRPVGVRACSGAKGQVFRRAGRQLEVGGKCLEALGPPSWQLVAATCNGTARQEWVRDTHGRLRADGTQMCITVAAGELRPTLQACANKVEQRFLAMTP
;
A
#
# COMPACT_ATOMS: atom_id res chain seq x y z
N MET A 1 -35.31 -1.06 -40.51
CA MET A 1 -35.14 0.37 -40.14
C MET A 1 -34.03 0.44 -39.10
N ASN A 2 -32.84 0.88 -39.51
CA ASN A 2 -31.66 1.08 -38.63
C ASN A 2 -31.63 2.54 -38.16
N PRO A 3 -31.25 2.83 -36.90
CA PRO A 3 -30.82 4.16 -36.53
C PRO A 3 -29.28 4.27 -36.61
N ILE A 4 -28.87 5.36 -37.26
CA ILE A 4 -27.51 5.80 -37.51
C ILE A 4 -27.00 6.53 -36.26
N CYS A 5 -25.86 6.11 -35.70
CA CYS A 5 -25.12 6.87 -34.68
C CYS A 5 -24.28 7.96 -35.37
N ASN A 6 -24.52 9.23 -35.01
CA ASN A 6 -23.75 10.36 -35.50
C ASN A 6 -22.78 10.85 -34.41
N LYS A 7 -21.48 10.91 -34.74
CA LYS A 7 -20.41 11.46 -33.90
C LYS A 7 -20.46 12.99 -33.96
N ARG A 8 -20.27 13.66 -32.81
CA ARG A 8 -19.80 15.05 -32.78
C ARG A 8 -18.53 15.15 -31.95
N THR A 9 -17.48 15.55 -32.64
CA THR A 9 -16.19 16.05 -32.13
C THR A 9 -16.35 17.53 -31.83
N VAL A 10 -15.88 18.01 -30.68
CA VAL A 10 -15.53 19.42 -30.48
C VAL A 10 -14.17 19.48 -29.79
N VAL A 11 -13.24 20.16 -30.45
CA VAL A 11 -11.94 20.59 -29.94
C VAL A 11 -11.97 22.12 -29.90
N THR A 12 -11.38 22.75 -28.86
CA THR A 12 -10.39 23.86 -28.91
C THR A 12 -10.46 24.76 -27.64
N THR A 13 -9.40 24.67 -26.80
CA THR A 13 -8.47 25.71 -26.24
C THR A 13 -8.88 27.22 -26.28
N LEU A 14 -8.60 28.16 -25.34
CA LEU A 14 -7.34 28.57 -24.67
C LEU A 14 -7.59 29.64 -23.52
N ALA A 15 -6.88 29.49 -22.38
CA ALA A 15 -6.13 30.45 -21.53
C ALA A 15 -6.68 31.82 -20.97
N LEU A 16 -6.38 32.16 -19.70
CA LEU A 16 -5.27 33.03 -19.23
C LEU A 16 -5.31 33.31 -17.69
N LEU A 17 -4.13 33.68 -17.16
CA LEU A 17 -3.61 33.86 -15.78
C LEU A 17 -4.40 34.67 -14.72
N CYS A 18 -4.15 34.34 -13.44
CA CYS A 18 -3.58 35.29 -12.47
C CYS A 18 -2.85 34.59 -11.32
N ALA A 19 -1.69 35.12 -10.92
CA ALA A 19 -0.82 34.62 -9.85
C ALA A 19 -0.77 35.62 -8.69
N ILE A 20 -0.85 35.16 -7.44
CA ILE A 20 -0.29 35.85 -6.26
C ILE A 20 0.25 34.79 -5.28
N ALA A 21 1.47 35.04 -4.80
CA ALA A 21 2.24 34.21 -3.88
C ALA A 21 1.80 34.36 -2.41
N SER A 22 1.89 33.27 -1.64
CA SER A 22 2.13 33.29 -0.19
C SER A 22 2.62 31.91 0.29
N GLY A 23 3.48 31.92 1.30
CA GLY A 23 4.49 30.90 1.59
C GLY A 23 4.00 29.45 1.71
N THR A 24 4.74 28.55 1.08
CA THR A 24 4.53 27.11 1.17
C THR A 24 5.16 26.57 2.45
N ALA A 25 4.30 26.23 3.41
CA ALA A 25 4.63 25.15 4.33
C ALA A 25 4.97 23.91 3.48
N VAL A 26 6.16 23.35 3.70
CA VAL A 26 6.55 22.09 3.06
C VAL A 26 5.64 21.00 3.63
N ALA A 27 4.56 20.70 2.91
CA ALA A 27 3.76 19.51 3.17
C ALA A 27 4.71 18.32 3.05
N LYS A 28 4.91 17.57 4.13
CA LYS A 28 5.37 16.20 4.01
C LYS A 28 4.39 15.52 3.06
N SER A 29 4.86 15.00 1.93
CA SER A 29 4.05 14.15 1.06
C SER A 29 3.56 13.00 1.93
N THR A 30 2.31 13.03 2.27
CA THR A 30 1.69 12.00 3.09
C THR A 30 0.38 11.70 2.38
N TRP A 31 0.17 10.41 2.17
CA TRP A 31 -0.71 9.87 1.15
C TRP A 31 -2.17 10.23 1.44
N THR A 32 -2.79 11.02 0.57
CA THR A 32 -4.22 11.30 0.65
C THR A 32 -4.97 10.16 -0.04
N LEU A 33 -5.79 9.44 0.74
CA LEU A 33 -6.63 8.38 0.25
C LEU A 33 -7.83 9.02 -0.48
N ASP A 34 -7.86 9.00 -1.81
CA ASP A 34 -8.98 9.56 -2.57
C ASP A 34 -10.23 8.71 -2.31
N ALA A 35 -11.19 9.29 -1.60
CA ALA A 35 -12.48 8.67 -1.34
C ALA A 35 -13.37 8.80 -2.58
N LYS A 36 -12.98 8.19 -3.71
CA LYS A 36 -13.99 7.71 -4.69
C LYS A 36 -14.62 6.44 -4.16
N ALA A 37 -15.26 6.60 -3.01
CA ALA A 37 -16.23 5.64 -2.55
C ALA A 37 -17.41 5.73 -3.50
N ASN A 38 -17.58 4.74 -4.39
CA ASN A 38 -18.91 4.39 -4.88
C ASN A 38 -19.67 3.69 -3.74
N LEU A 39 -19.75 4.37 -2.60
CA LEU A 39 -20.80 4.11 -1.63
C LEU A 39 -22.03 4.79 -2.25
N TYR A 40 -23.17 4.11 -2.22
CA TYR A 40 -24.41 4.83 -2.11
C TYR A 40 -24.52 5.13 -0.62
N PRO A 41 -23.99 6.27 -0.11
CA PRO A 41 -24.28 6.63 1.26
C PRO A 41 -25.80 6.67 1.39
N GLY A 42 -26.34 6.11 2.46
CA GLY A 42 -27.65 6.56 2.90
C GLY A 42 -27.62 8.09 2.96
N ALA A 43 -28.75 8.76 2.76
CA ALA A 43 -28.84 10.22 2.58
C ALA A 43 -28.10 11.06 3.65
N ASP A 44 -27.72 10.45 4.78
CA ASP A 44 -27.11 11.06 5.95
C ASP A 44 -25.61 10.72 6.16
N ALA A 45 -24.95 9.97 5.26
CA ALA A 45 -23.55 9.61 5.48
C ALA A 45 -22.60 10.79 5.16
N VAL A 46 -21.90 11.28 6.17
CA VAL A 46 -20.89 12.34 6.04
C VAL A 46 -19.57 11.71 5.57
N VAL A 47 -19.07 12.15 4.40
CA VAL A 47 -17.77 11.74 3.88
C VAL A 47 -16.72 12.79 4.28
N GLU A 48 -15.88 12.46 5.27
CA GLU A 48 -14.72 13.29 5.63
C GLU A 48 -13.49 12.92 4.79
N GLN A 49 -12.71 13.93 4.36
CA GLN A 49 -11.45 13.71 3.65
C GLN A 49 -10.38 13.20 4.61
N PRO A 50 -9.52 12.24 4.20
CA PRO A 50 -8.48 11.71 5.06
C PRO A 50 -7.44 12.78 5.39
N SER A 51 -6.94 12.74 6.63
CA SER A 51 -5.75 13.50 7.02
C SER A 51 -4.59 13.10 6.13
N VAL A 52 -3.95 14.11 5.54
CA VAL A 52 -2.80 13.94 4.68
C VAL A 52 -1.70 13.17 5.40
N ASP A 53 -1.45 13.37 6.69
CA ASP A 53 -0.32 12.80 7.46
C ASP A 53 -0.39 11.30 7.82
N GLY A 54 -1.39 10.58 7.31
CA GLY A 54 -1.65 9.18 7.68
C GLY A 54 -2.38 9.00 9.01
N SER A 55 -2.97 10.07 9.56
CA SER A 55 -3.87 10.03 10.74
C SER A 55 -5.36 10.26 10.41
N GLY A 56 -5.76 9.97 9.17
CA GLY A 56 -7.15 10.11 8.72
C GLY A 56 -8.00 8.90 9.10
N TRP A 57 -9.16 9.15 9.69
CA TRP A 57 -10.15 8.14 10.06
C TRP A 57 -10.95 7.74 8.83
N LYS A 58 -11.13 6.43 8.59
CA LYS A 58 -12.19 5.93 7.73
C LYS A 58 -13.01 4.90 8.49
N MET A 59 -14.19 5.33 8.92
CA MET A 59 -15.21 4.38 9.34
C MET A 59 -15.86 3.80 8.07
N LEU A 60 -15.74 2.49 7.91
CA LEU A 60 -16.43 1.77 6.85
C LEU A 60 -17.79 1.38 7.39
N HIS A 61 -18.78 2.25 7.22
CA HIS A 61 -20.16 1.94 7.57
C HIS A 61 -20.78 1.04 6.51
N SER A 62 -21.29 -0.11 6.93
CA SER A 62 -22.21 -0.94 6.14
C SER A 62 -23.64 -0.57 6.51
N ASN A 63 -24.51 -0.38 5.53
CA ASN A 63 -25.95 -0.35 5.81
C ASN A 63 -26.45 -1.81 5.96
N GLN A 64 -27.55 -2.00 6.69
CA GLN A 64 -28.00 -3.31 7.18
C GLN A 64 -28.68 -4.22 6.14
N ALA A 65 -28.78 -3.81 4.87
CA ALA A 65 -29.71 -4.45 3.93
C ALA A 65 -29.07 -5.40 2.90
N THR A 66 -27.75 -5.35 2.67
CA THR A 66 -27.08 -6.21 1.67
C THR A 66 -25.64 -6.54 2.08
N GLU A 67 -25.09 -7.66 1.57
CA GLU A 67 -23.65 -7.95 1.61
C GLU A 67 -22.90 -6.77 0.99
N GLN A 68 -22.27 -5.94 1.82
CA GLN A 68 -21.57 -4.75 1.35
C GLN A 68 -20.07 -4.91 1.54
N VAL A 69 -19.35 -4.65 0.45
CA VAL A 69 -17.92 -4.41 0.46
C VAL A 69 -17.69 -2.91 0.52
N SER A 70 -17.25 -2.41 1.67
CA SER A 70 -16.77 -1.03 1.75
C SER A 70 -15.35 -0.98 1.20
N TYR A 71 -15.11 -0.07 0.25
CA TYR A 71 -13.82 0.05 -0.45
C TYR A 71 -13.23 1.45 -0.32
N ALA A 72 -11.91 1.52 -0.12
CA ALA A 72 -11.18 2.78 0.01
C ALA A 72 -9.87 2.68 -0.78
N THR A 73 -9.69 3.50 -1.81
CA THR A 73 -8.48 3.48 -2.67
C THR A 73 -7.52 4.62 -2.40
N SER A 74 -6.22 4.40 -2.62
CA SER A 74 -5.28 5.51 -2.81
C SER A 74 -5.56 6.25 -4.12
N GLY A 75 -5.47 7.58 -4.12
CA GLY A 75 -5.49 8.37 -5.37
C GLY A 75 -4.19 8.22 -6.17
N GLU A 76 -3.09 7.92 -5.46
CA GLU A 76 -1.77 7.71 -6.06
C GLU A 76 -1.55 6.26 -6.49
N THR A 77 -0.75 6.09 -7.54
CA THR A 77 -0.33 4.78 -8.04
C THR A 77 1.02 4.37 -7.44
N LEU A 78 1.15 3.11 -7.05
CA LEU A 78 2.39 2.49 -6.59
C LEU A 78 3.18 1.93 -7.76
N ASP A 79 4.51 1.92 -7.63
CA ASP A 79 5.45 1.35 -8.59
C ASP A 79 5.87 -0.06 -8.13
N PRO A 80 5.37 -1.14 -8.71
CA PRO A 80 5.63 -2.48 -8.18
C PRO A 80 7.08 -2.93 -8.30
N LEU A 81 7.93 -2.17 -9.01
CA LEU A 81 9.37 -2.41 -9.03
C LEU A 81 10.07 -1.95 -7.75
N PHE A 82 9.34 -1.37 -6.79
CA PHE A 82 9.81 -1.04 -5.46
C PHE A 82 9.05 -1.85 -4.42
N PRO A 83 9.68 -2.22 -3.29
CA PRO A 83 8.99 -2.81 -2.16
C PRO A 83 7.76 -1.98 -1.75
N ILE A 84 6.65 -2.65 -1.47
CA ILE A 84 5.42 -2.01 -1.00
C ILE A 84 5.19 -2.46 0.43
N ARG A 85 5.18 -1.52 1.37
CA ARG A 85 4.89 -1.78 2.78
C ARG A 85 3.54 -1.19 3.13
N ILE A 86 2.66 -2.01 3.69
CA ILE A 86 1.29 -1.68 4.06
C ILE A 86 1.17 -1.92 5.56
N ARG A 87 0.66 -0.93 6.29
CA ARG A 87 0.29 -1.06 7.70
C ARG A 87 -1.09 -0.48 7.91
N TYR A 88 -1.91 -1.14 8.71
CA TYR A 88 -3.16 -0.58 9.19
C TYR A 88 -3.58 -1.23 10.50
N GLU A 89 -4.47 -0.56 11.23
CA GLU A 89 -5.13 -1.10 12.41
C GLU A 89 -6.58 -1.39 12.06
N PHE A 90 -7.07 -2.58 12.41
CA PHE A 90 -8.45 -2.99 12.24
C PHE A 90 -9.12 -3.06 13.62
N LEU A 91 -10.27 -2.41 13.75
CA LEU A 91 -11.10 -2.43 14.95
C LEU A 91 -12.47 -3.03 14.60
N SER A 92 -12.88 -4.05 15.36
CA SER A 92 -14.23 -4.61 15.27
C SER A 92 -15.07 -4.12 16.46
N HIS A 93 -16.21 -3.48 16.15
CA HIS A 93 -17.14 -2.96 17.15
C HIS A 93 -18.25 -3.96 17.53
N SER A 94 -18.19 -5.21 17.08
CA SER A 94 -19.29 -6.17 17.31
C SER A 94 -19.03 -7.08 18.52
N PRO A 95 -19.79 -6.94 19.61
CA PRO A 95 -19.71 -7.84 20.76
C PRO A 95 -20.49 -9.14 20.53
N ARG A 96 -21.35 -9.23 19.51
CA ARG A 96 -22.21 -10.38 19.25
C ARG A 96 -21.61 -11.27 18.16
N LYS A 97 -21.47 -12.57 18.46
CA LYS A 97 -21.09 -13.68 17.58
C LYS A 97 -20.18 -13.28 16.40
N ALA A 98 -18.92 -13.65 16.51
CA ALA A 98 -17.96 -13.60 15.42
C ALA A 98 -18.31 -14.61 14.32
N ASP A 99 -19.33 -14.28 13.55
CA ASP A 99 -19.46 -14.84 12.21
C ASP A 99 -18.26 -14.37 11.39
N ALA A 100 -17.75 -15.27 10.57
CA ALA A 100 -16.40 -15.25 10.08
C ALA A 100 -16.19 -14.16 9.01
N ARG A 101 -15.80 -12.95 9.43
CA ARG A 101 -15.68 -11.81 8.50
C ARG A 101 -14.32 -11.74 7.83
N LEU A 102 -14.34 -11.43 6.53
CA LEU A 102 -13.15 -11.30 5.70
C LEU A 102 -12.83 -9.81 5.55
N PHE A 103 -11.68 -9.37 6.03
CA PHE A 103 -11.18 -8.00 5.83
C PHE A 103 -9.76 -8.04 5.30
N GLY A 104 -9.31 -7.02 4.58
CA GLY A 104 -8.00 -7.07 3.97
C GLY A 104 -7.67 -5.88 3.11
N PHE A 105 -6.64 -6.05 2.28
CA PHE A 105 -6.25 -5.08 1.28
C PHE A 105 -6.16 -5.70 -0.12
N GLN A 106 -6.22 -4.83 -1.11
CA GLN A 106 -6.08 -5.17 -2.52
C GLN A 106 -5.02 -4.29 -3.16
N LEU A 107 -4.25 -4.89 -4.07
CA LEU A 107 -3.43 -4.19 -5.04
C LEU A 107 -4.00 -4.48 -6.42
N MET A 108 -4.42 -3.45 -7.14
CA MET A 108 -5.09 -3.59 -8.44
C MET A 108 -4.26 -2.90 -9.51
N ASP A 109 -4.33 -3.36 -10.75
CA ASP A 109 -3.80 -2.58 -11.87
C ASP A 109 -4.44 -1.17 -11.92
N ALA A 110 -3.60 -0.14 -11.93
CA ALA A 110 -4.05 1.25 -11.94
C ALA A 110 -4.83 1.65 -13.20
N ARG A 111 -4.74 0.85 -14.28
CA ARG A 111 -5.51 1.02 -15.51
C ARG A 111 -6.97 0.57 -15.35
N VAL A 112 -7.30 -0.21 -14.32
CA VAL A 112 -8.67 -0.61 -14.03
C VAL A 112 -9.39 0.59 -13.42
N VAL A 113 -10.13 1.33 -14.27
CA VAL A 113 -10.80 2.58 -13.90
C VAL A 113 -12.17 2.33 -13.25
N ASN A 114 -12.77 1.14 -13.46
CA ASN A 114 -14.10 0.77 -12.97
C ASN A 114 -14.03 -0.36 -11.95
N THR A 115 -13.66 -0.05 -10.72
CA THR A 115 -13.77 -0.98 -9.58
C THR A 115 -15.13 -0.78 -8.90
N SER A 116 -16.22 -0.78 -9.66
CA SER A 116 -17.56 -0.92 -9.09
C SER A 116 -17.70 -2.36 -8.60
N LEU A 117 -17.34 -2.59 -7.33
CA LEU A 117 -17.50 -3.87 -6.64
C LEU A 117 -18.98 -4.27 -6.52
N HIS A 118 -19.90 -3.30 -6.52
CA HIS A 118 -21.32 -3.55 -6.44
C HIS A 118 -22.13 -2.56 -7.28
N ARG A 119 -22.91 -3.09 -8.21
CA ARG A 119 -24.12 -2.45 -8.72
C ARG A 119 -25.27 -3.39 -8.37
N ASP A 120 -26.26 -2.90 -7.64
CA ASP A 120 -27.53 -3.60 -7.37
C ASP A 120 -27.44 -4.95 -6.62
N GLY A 121 -26.56 -5.05 -5.61
CA GLY A 121 -26.51 -6.24 -4.74
C GLY A 121 -26.01 -7.52 -5.41
N ARG A 122 -25.48 -7.44 -6.63
CA ARG A 122 -24.74 -8.54 -7.27
C ARG A 122 -23.25 -8.22 -7.20
N GLY A 123 -22.45 -9.14 -6.67
CA GLY A 123 -21.00 -9.02 -6.69
C GLY A 123 -20.52 -8.96 -8.13
N CYS A 124 -20.06 -7.81 -8.58
CA CYS A 124 -19.39 -7.71 -9.87
C CYS A 124 -17.97 -8.25 -9.65
N ALA A 125 -17.60 -9.30 -10.39
CA ALA A 125 -16.21 -9.69 -10.46
C ALA A 125 -15.41 -8.48 -10.92
N MET A 126 -14.36 -8.10 -10.19
CA MET A 126 -13.40 -7.15 -10.71
C MET A 126 -12.81 -7.74 -12.00
N GLU A 127 -13.01 -7.06 -13.12
CA GLU A 127 -12.30 -7.38 -14.35
C GLU A 127 -10.87 -6.88 -14.22
N GLY A 128 -9.91 -7.81 -14.34
CA GLY A 128 -8.48 -7.53 -14.34
C GLY A 128 -7.68 -8.34 -13.32
N ASP A 129 -6.36 -8.24 -13.43
CA ASP A 129 -5.43 -8.79 -12.46
C ASP A 129 -5.40 -7.92 -11.21
N TYR A 130 -5.67 -8.54 -10.07
CA TYR A 130 -5.51 -7.93 -8.76
C TYR A 130 -4.89 -8.94 -7.80
N LEU A 131 -4.33 -8.41 -6.73
CA LEU A 131 -3.84 -9.17 -5.60
C LEU A 131 -4.68 -8.78 -4.39
N SER A 132 -5.52 -9.69 -3.93
CA SER A 132 -6.24 -9.55 -2.66
C SER A 132 -5.51 -10.30 -1.57
N VAL A 133 -5.32 -9.68 -0.43
CA VAL A 133 -4.88 -10.33 0.81
C VAL A 133 -5.94 -10.05 1.84
N GLY A 134 -6.78 -11.05 2.09
CA GLY A 134 -7.81 -11.01 3.11
C GLY A 134 -7.41 -11.83 4.32
N PHE A 135 -7.99 -11.52 5.47
CA PHE A 135 -7.92 -12.27 6.70
C PHE A 135 -9.35 -12.58 7.13
N GLN A 136 -9.59 -13.84 7.44
CA GLN A 136 -10.84 -14.21 8.08
C GLN A 136 -10.61 -14.31 9.58
N TRP A 137 -11.34 -13.51 10.36
CA TRP A 137 -11.29 -13.61 11.80
C TRP A 137 -12.49 -14.42 12.32
N ARG A 138 -12.20 -15.52 13.04
CA ARG A 138 -13.17 -16.36 13.74
C ARG A 138 -12.75 -16.47 15.20
N GLY A 139 -13.34 -15.66 16.08
CA GLY A 139 -13.03 -15.71 17.51
C GLY A 139 -14.28 -15.56 18.37
N GLN A 140 -14.61 -16.55 19.19
CA GLN A 140 -15.69 -16.42 20.17
C GLN A 140 -15.07 -15.93 21.51
N PHE A 141 -15.35 -14.70 21.91
CA PHE A 141 -14.86 -14.17 23.19
C PHE A 141 -15.76 -14.63 24.34
N SER A 142 -15.17 -15.30 25.33
CA SER A 142 -15.79 -15.52 26.65
C SER A 142 -14.98 -14.76 27.70
N ALA A 143 -15.63 -14.31 28.78
CA ALA A 143 -15.02 -13.54 29.86
C ALA A 143 -13.84 -14.24 30.58
N ALA A 144 -13.59 -15.53 30.30
CA ALA A 144 -12.55 -16.34 30.94
C ALA A 144 -11.22 -16.44 30.17
N CYS A 145 -11.05 -15.71 29.05
CA CYS A 145 -9.91 -15.92 28.16
C CYS A 145 -8.63 -15.17 28.63
N GLY A 146 -7.84 -15.81 29.49
CA GLY A 146 -6.43 -15.49 29.76
C GLY A 146 -5.43 -16.39 29.01
N GLY A 147 -5.88 -17.12 27.99
CA GLY A 147 -5.05 -18.10 27.26
C GLY A 147 -4.15 -17.48 26.18
N PRO A 148 -3.06 -18.16 25.78
CA PRO A 148 -2.16 -17.70 24.74
C PRO A 148 -2.86 -17.58 23.38
N LEU A 149 -2.47 -16.57 22.59
CA LEU A 149 -2.96 -16.34 21.24
C LEU A 149 -2.53 -17.48 20.30
N THR A 150 -3.43 -18.40 19.97
CA THR A 150 -3.19 -19.40 18.92
C THR A 150 -3.60 -18.83 17.55
N LEU A 151 -2.63 -18.25 16.84
CA LEU A 151 -2.76 -17.90 15.42
C LEU A 151 -2.53 -19.16 14.59
N GLU A 152 -3.56 -19.97 14.37
CA GLU A 152 -3.48 -20.96 13.31
C GLU A 152 -3.63 -20.26 11.95
N LYS A 153 -2.88 -20.76 10.96
CA LYS A 153 -2.66 -20.15 9.63
C LYS A 153 -3.98 -19.67 9.01
N ASN A 154 -4.21 -18.36 9.11
CA ASN A 154 -5.39 -17.72 8.58
C ASN A 154 -5.31 -17.65 7.05
N PHE A 155 -6.48 -17.74 6.42
CA PHE A 155 -6.66 -17.69 4.98
C PHE A 155 -5.97 -16.46 4.38
N VAL A 156 -5.17 -16.66 3.34
CA VAL A 156 -4.74 -15.60 2.41
C VAL A 156 -5.22 -15.98 1.02
N ALA A 157 -6.33 -15.37 0.60
CA ALA A 157 -6.93 -15.63 -0.71
C ALA A 157 -6.29 -14.71 -1.77
N LEU A 158 -5.15 -15.13 -2.32
CA LEU A 158 -4.57 -14.51 -3.51
C LEU A 158 -5.43 -14.93 -4.71
N ARG A 159 -5.92 -13.97 -5.51
CA ARG A 159 -6.73 -14.24 -6.69
C ARG A 159 -6.28 -13.37 -7.86
N GLY A 160 -5.42 -13.89 -8.73
CA GLY A 160 -5.15 -13.30 -10.05
C GLY A 160 -6.21 -13.70 -11.08
N ALA A 161 -6.24 -13.04 -12.24
CA ALA A 161 -7.11 -13.42 -13.34
C ALA A 161 -6.65 -14.77 -13.92
N GLY A 162 -7.18 -15.86 -13.34
CA GLY A 162 -6.74 -17.23 -13.67
C GLY A 162 -7.08 -18.31 -12.64
N ASN A 163 -7.83 -18.00 -11.58
CA ASN A 163 -8.26 -18.96 -10.54
C ASN A 163 -7.13 -19.61 -9.71
N LEU A 164 -5.94 -19.02 -9.64
CA LEU A 164 -4.92 -19.50 -8.71
C LEU A 164 -5.22 -19.02 -7.29
N LEU A 165 -5.96 -19.82 -6.53
CA LEU A 165 -6.01 -19.74 -5.07
C LEU A 165 -4.73 -20.36 -4.52
N LEU A 166 -3.81 -19.53 -4.00
CA LEU A 166 -2.51 -19.99 -3.51
C LEU A 166 -2.59 -20.75 -2.17
N ASP A 167 -3.62 -20.51 -1.34
CA ASP A 167 -3.91 -21.39 -0.21
C ASP A 167 -5.41 -21.42 0.09
N LYS A 168 -6.03 -22.56 -0.21
CA LYS A 168 -7.38 -22.90 0.27
C LYS A 168 -7.27 -24.10 1.21
N ARG A 169 -6.32 -24.09 2.14
CA ARG A 169 -6.42 -24.99 3.29
C ARG A 169 -7.56 -24.49 4.17
N PRO A 170 -8.67 -25.23 4.31
CA PRO A 170 -9.49 -25.08 5.48
C PRO A 170 -8.62 -25.56 6.66
N SER A 171 -7.88 -24.66 7.30
CA SER A 171 -7.39 -24.96 8.63
C SER A 171 -8.62 -24.97 9.56
N PRO A 172 -8.84 -26.05 10.32
CA PRO A 172 -9.78 -26.03 11.41
C PRO A 172 -9.14 -25.23 12.55
N VAL A 173 -9.43 -23.93 12.68
CA VAL A 173 -8.97 -23.15 13.83
C VAL A 173 -10.03 -23.13 14.92
N PRO A 174 -9.88 -23.90 16.01
CA PRO A 174 -10.52 -23.54 17.25
C PRO A 174 -9.69 -22.42 17.91
N LEU A 175 -10.22 -21.19 17.92
CA LEU A 175 -10.24 -20.45 19.18
C LEU A 175 -11.42 -21.01 19.99
N ALA A 176 -11.24 -22.21 20.56
CA ALA A 176 -12.24 -22.79 21.45
C ALA A 176 -11.95 -22.37 22.89
N CYS A 177 -12.77 -21.44 23.40
CA CYS A 177 -13.35 -21.61 24.73
C CYS A 177 -14.81 -22.00 24.51
N MET A 178 -15.05 -23.27 24.21
CA MET A 178 -16.40 -23.80 24.30
C MET A 178 -16.75 -23.95 25.78
N ASN A 179 -17.86 -23.36 26.19
CA ASN A 179 -18.85 -24.17 26.87
C ASN A 179 -20.21 -23.89 26.25
N TYR A 180 -20.58 -24.73 25.27
CA TYR A 180 -21.85 -24.69 24.53
C TYR A 180 -23.01 -25.19 25.41
N LYS A 181 -23.06 -24.70 26.66
CA LYS A 181 -24.07 -25.07 27.65
C LYS A 181 -24.69 -23.88 28.36
N MET A 182 -24.44 -22.64 27.93
CA MET A 182 -25.13 -21.48 28.49
C MET A 182 -26.45 -21.23 27.77
N MET A 183 -27.48 -21.21 28.61
CA MET A 183 -28.90 -21.24 28.33
C MET A 183 -29.38 -20.06 27.46
N PRO A 184 -30.54 -20.18 26.77
CA PRO A 184 -31.06 -19.20 25.82
C PRO A 184 -31.38 -17.78 26.37
N SER A 185 -30.92 -17.38 27.54
CA SER A 185 -31.30 -16.12 28.18
C SER A 185 -30.15 -15.31 28.82
N GLU A 186 -28.94 -15.84 28.96
CA GLU A 186 -27.87 -15.09 29.62
C GLU A 186 -27.11 -14.22 28.62
N ARG A 187 -27.49 -12.94 28.54
CA ARG A 187 -26.74 -11.94 27.77
C ARG A 187 -25.34 -11.86 28.36
N VAL A 188 -24.33 -12.21 27.58
CA VAL A 188 -22.95 -11.85 27.90
C VAL A 188 -22.92 -10.33 28.07
N PRO A 189 -22.43 -9.80 29.20
CA PRO A 189 -22.35 -8.36 29.40
C PRO A 189 -21.58 -7.75 28.23
N GLU A 190 -22.17 -6.72 27.64
CA GLU A 190 -21.58 -5.98 26.54
C GLU A 190 -20.27 -5.38 27.06
N PHE A 191 -19.14 -5.86 26.53
CA PHE A 191 -17.85 -5.34 26.93
C PHE A 191 -17.63 -4.01 26.22
N GLU A 192 -17.94 -2.92 26.91
CA GLU A 192 -17.40 -1.62 26.56
C GLU A 192 -15.91 -1.61 26.93
N CYS A 193 -15.04 -1.53 25.93
CA CYS A 193 -13.64 -1.17 26.20
C CYS A 193 -13.63 0.31 26.56
N LEU A 194 -13.18 0.65 27.76
CA LEU A 194 -13.14 2.03 28.26
C LEU A 194 -11.97 2.81 27.66
N SER A 195 -11.01 2.12 27.06
CA SER A 195 -9.86 2.71 26.38
C SER A 195 -9.41 1.92 25.16
N ARG A 196 -8.62 2.58 24.29
CA ARG A 196 -7.99 1.95 23.13
C ARG A 196 -6.98 0.89 23.55
N GLU A 197 -6.18 1.16 24.57
CA GLU A 197 -5.17 0.25 25.09
C GLU A 197 -5.80 -1.02 25.64
N GLU A 198 -6.97 -0.90 26.29
CA GLU A 198 -7.79 -2.04 26.68
C GLU A 198 -8.33 -2.81 25.47
N ALA A 199 -8.82 -2.12 24.44
CA ALA A 199 -9.29 -2.74 23.20
C ALA A 199 -8.15 -3.50 22.47
N ILE A 200 -6.92 -2.96 22.45
CA ILE A 200 -5.73 -3.63 21.93
C ILE A 200 -5.42 -4.87 22.78
N THR A 201 -5.35 -4.70 24.10
CA THR A 201 -5.00 -5.79 25.04
C THR A 201 -6.01 -6.93 24.98
N LYS A 202 -7.30 -6.62 24.82
CA LYS A 202 -8.38 -7.61 24.64
C LYS A 202 -8.50 -8.12 23.21
N GLY A 203 -7.72 -7.58 22.27
CA GLY A 203 -7.64 -8.07 20.90
C GLY A 203 -8.75 -7.62 19.95
N PHE A 204 -9.45 -6.53 20.28
CA PHE A 204 -10.41 -5.85 19.40
C PHE A 204 -9.72 -5.01 18.33
N VAL A 205 -8.53 -4.49 18.64
CA VAL A 205 -7.67 -3.80 17.68
C VAL A 205 -6.57 -4.76 17.25
N ARG A 206 -6.45 -4.98 15.93
CA ARG A 206 -5.37 -5.78 15.34
C ARG A 206 -4.53 -4.91 14.44
N ARG A 207 -3.22 -4.91 14.66
CA ARG A 207 -2.25 -4.25 13.80
C ARG A 207 -1.82 -5.24 12.72
N MET A 208 -2.11 -4.90 11.49
CA MET A 208 -1.66 -5.65 10.34
C MET A 208 -0.47 -4.93 9.71
N GLU A 209 0.52 -5.72 9.31
CA GLU A 209 1.63 -5.24 8.51
C GLU A 209 1.97 -6.25 7.40
N ALA A 210 2.02 -5.76 6.16
CA ALA A 210 2.39 -6.55 4.99
C ALA A 210 3.53 -5.86 4.23
N THR A 211 4.47 -6.66 3.73
CA THR A 211 5.52 -6.21 2.82
C THR A 211 5.47 -7.06 1.57
N LEU A 212 5.40 -6.41 0.41
CA LEU A 212 5.55 -7.05 -0.88
C LEU A 212 6.88 -6.65 -1.49
N THR A 213 7.80 -7.61 -1.60
CA THR A 213 9.12 -7.40 -2.19
C THR A 213 9.10 -7.91 -3.63
N PRO A 214 9.36 -7.06 -4.64
CA PRO A 214 9.38 -7.50 -6.03
C PRO A 214 10.52 -8.48 -6.30
N LYS A 215 10.23 -9.52 -7.08
CA LYS A 215 11.27 -10.44 -7.54
C LYS A 215 12.07 -9.80 -8.68
N SER A 216 13.36 -10.11 -8.74
CA SER A 216 14.29 -9.60 -9.76
C SER A 216 13.93 -10.00 -11.19
N ASN A 217 13.16 -11.07 -11.39
CA ASN A 217 12.76 -11.60 -12.70
C ASN A 217 11.39 -11.09 -13.17
N ASN A 218 10.79 -10.12 -12.49
CA ASN A 218 9.42 -9.65 -12.74
C ASN A 218 8.34 -10.74 -12.59
N GLY A 219 8.68 -11.87 -11.94
CA GLY A 219 7.79 -13.02 -11.72
C GLY A 219 6.86 -12.87 -10.51
N GLY A 220 6.53 -11.63 -10.14
CA GLY A 220 5.67 -11.29 -9.00
C GLY A 220 6.40 -10.84 -7.75
N PHE A 221 5.88 -11.23 -6.59
CA PHE A 221 6.30 -10.71 -5.28
C PHE A 221 6.65 -11.82 -4.29
N LEU A 222 7.42 -11.47 -3.27
CA LEU A 222 7.48 -12.18 -2.00
C LEU A 222 6.63 -11.40 -0.99
N LEU A 223 5.69 -12.07 -0.32
CA LEU A 223 4.81 -11.49 0.67
C LEU A 223 5.25 -11.89 2.08
N ASP A 224 5.67 -10.90 2.86
CA ASP A 224 5.80 -11.00 4.31
C ASP A 224 4.55 -10.42 4.95
N LEU A 225 3.96 -11.15 5.90
CA LEU A 225 2.72 -10.75 6.55
C LEU A 225 2.84 -10.97 8.04
N SER A 226 2.53 -9.95 8.82
CA SER A 226 2.49 -10.03 10.27
C SER A 226 1.21 -9.44 10.85
N LEU A 227 0.79 -10.01 11.98
CA LEU A 227 -0.38 -9.58 12.74
C LEU A 227 0.05 -9.40 14.19
N ASP A 228 -0.15 -8.20 14.72
CA ASP A 228 0.28 -7.79 16.07
C ASP A 228 1.78 -8.06 16.33
N GLY A 229 2.61 -7.94 15.28
CA GLY A 229 4.05 -8.21 15.33
C GLY A 229 4.45 -9.69 15.21
N HIS A 230 3.48 -10.61 15.13
CA HIS A 230 3.73 -12.02 14.88
C HIS A 230 3.69 -12.32 13.38
N SER A 231 4.71 -12.99 12.85
CA SER A 231 4.72 -13.41 11.45
C SER A 231 3.63 -14.46 11.19
N VAL A 232 2.81 -14.20 10.18
CA VAL A 232 1.76 -15.09 9.64
C VAL A 232 2.29 -15.78 8.39
N HIS A 233 2.96 -15.01 7.51
CA HIS A 233 3.68 -15.52 6.35
C HIS A 233 5.06 -14.87 6.28
N ASP A 234 6.05 -15.68 5.92
CA ASP A 234 7.43 -15.28 5.72
C ASP A 234 7.83 -15.66 4.29
N ALA A 235 8.17 -14.64 3.50
CA ALA A 235 8.55 -14.72 2.09
C ALA A 235 7.62 -15.58 1.22
N GLN A 236 6.30 -15.48 1.42
CA GLN A 236 5.33 -16.24 0.62
C GLN A 236 5.43 -15.84 -0.85
N ASP A 237 5.71 -16.82 -1.71
CA ASP A 237 5.76 -16.60 -3.15
C ASP A 237 4.37 -16.24 -3.68
N VAL A 238 4.25 -15.07 -4.30
CA VAL A 238 3.11 -14.60 -5.06
C VAL A 238 3.49 -14.47 -6.53
N ALA A 239 3.24 -15.54 -7.29
CA ALA A 239 3.56 -15.62 -8.72
C ALA A 239 2.54 -14.91 -9.64
N ILE A 240 2.18 -13.67 -9.30
CA ILE A 240 1.31 -12.81 -10.12
C ILE A 240 2.19 -11.76 -10.77
N ALA A 241 2.21 -11.71 -12.10
CA ALA A 241 2.94 -10.69 -12.83
C ALA A 241 2.46 -9.30 -12.38
N ALA A 242 3.40 -8.45 -11.98
CA ALA A 242 3.04 -7.11 -11.54
C ALA A 242 2.66 -6.26 -12.75
N PRO A 243 1.52 -5.54 -12.73
CA PRO A 243 1.21 -4.53 -13.75
C PRO A 243 2.21 -3.36 -13.64
N ASP A 244 2.27 -2.45 -14.62
CA ASP A 244 3.22 -1.32 -14.58
C ASP A 244 2.97 -0.37 -13.39
N ARG A 245 1.71 -0.28 -12.96
CA ARG A 245 1.25 0.59 -11.87
C ARG A 245 0.18 -0.11 -11.06
N LEU A 246 0.26 0.04 -9.75
CA LEU A 246 -0.72 -0.50 -8.81
C LEU A 246 -1.53 0.60 -8.15
N ARG A 247 -2.78 0.31 -7.79
CA ARG A 247 -3.58 1.06 -6.82
C ARG A 247 -3.77 0.20 -5.59
N PHE A 248 -3.70 0.83 -4.43
CA PHE A 248 -4.01 0.18 -3.17
C PHE A 248 -5.46 0.43 -2.80
N GLY A 249 -6.12 -0.55 -2.20
CA GLY A 249 -7.30 -0.28 -1.41
C GLY A 249 -7.56 -1.29 -0.30
N ILE A 250 -8.49 -0.94 0.58
CA ILE A 250 -8.90 -1.76 1.72
C ILE A 250 -10.33 -2.20 1.52
N PHE A 251 -10.62 -3.44 1.90
CA PHE A 251 -11.94 -4.02 1.81
C PHE A 251 -12.34 -4.73 3.11
N SER A 252 -13.65 -4.80 3.34
CA SER A 252 -14.27 -5.64 4.37
C SER A 252 -15.54 -6.25 3.80
N PHE A 253 -15.72 -7.55 3.99
CA PHE A 253 -16.98 -8.24 3.72
C PHE A 253 -17.76 -8.35 5.03
N ILE A 254 -18.92 -7.71 5.06
CA ILE A 254 -19.80 -7.69 6.21
C ILE A 254 -21.07 -8.47 5.83
N ASP A 255 -21.42 -9.44 6.67
CA ASP A 255 -22.72 -10.10 6.61
C ASP A 255 -23.81 -9.16 7.17
N ASN A 256 -25.09 -9.48 6.96
CA ASN A 256 -26.25 -8.64 7.35
C ASN A 256 -26.41 -8.42 8.88
N SER A 257 -25.37 -8.67 9.68
CA SER A 257 -25.36 -8.58 11.14
C SER A 257 -25.26 -7.16 11.69
N GLY A 258 -25.22 -6.13 10.84
CA GLY A 258 -25.25 -4.72 11.25
C GLY A 258 -24.02 -4.26 12.03
N SER A 259 -22.90 -4.95 11.88
CA SER A 259 -21.68 -4.63 12.62
C SER A 259 -20.84 -3.57 11.91
N ALA A 260 -20.40 -2.56 12.67
CA ALA A 260 -19.44 -1.58 12.19
C ALA A 260 -18.01 -2.12 12.33
N HIS A 261 -17.23 -1.97 11.26
CA HIS A 261 -15.80 -2.18 11.27
C HIS A 261 -15.10 -0.87 10.96
N GLU A 262 -13.95 -0.72 11.56
CA GLU A 262 -13.18 0.50 11.41
C GLU A 262 -11.74 0.17 11.08
N VAL A 263 -11.21 0.89 10.11
CA VAL A 263 -9.81 0.77 9.70
C VAL A 263 -9.13 2.10 9.94
N ARG A 264 -8.01 2.05 10.67
CA ARG A 264 -7.26 3.23 11.11
C ARG A 264 -5.79 3.10 10.74
N ASN A 265 -5.08 4.22 10.85
CA ASN A 265 -3.62 4.26 10.75
C ASN A 265 -3.10 3.60 9.46
N VAL A 266 -3.85 3.73 8.37
CA VAL A 266 -3.50 3.16 7.08
C VAL A 266 -2.27 3.89 6.55
N ARG A 267 -1.19 3.15 6.35
CA ARG A 267 0.06 3.64 5.80
C ARG A 267 0.51 2.71 4.70
N VAL A 268 0.66 3.25 3.51
CA VAL A 268 1.26 2.54 2.38
C VAL A 268 2.49 3.32 1.98
N THR A 269 3.64 2.67 2.00
CA THR A 269 4.92 3.31 1.74
C THR A 269 5.75 2.46 0.80
N GLN A 270 6.58 3.12 0.00
CA GLN A 270 7.56 2.49 -0.87
C GLN A 270 8.96 2.96 -0.49
N ASP A 271 9.26 2.76 0.79
CA ASP A 271 10.57 3.03 1.37
C ASP A 271 11.51 1.88 1.00
N THR A 272 12.65 2.20 0.41
CA THR A 272 13.60 1.22 -0.13
C THR A 272 15.04 1.64 0.17
N LEU A 273 15.90 0.64 0.30
CA LEU A 273 17.32 0.77 0.03
C LEU A 273 17.54 0.52 -1.45
N LEU A 274 18.43 1.31 -2.06
CA LEU A 274 18.89 1.11 -3.43
C LEU A 274 20.30 0.54 -3.36
N VAL A 275 20.40 -0.78 -3.43
CA VAL A 275 21.65 -1.53 -3.25
C VAL A 275 22.28 -1.79 -4.62
N SER A 276 23.52 -1.36 -4.84
CA SER A 276 24.25 -1.63 -6.07
C SER A 276 24.48 -3.13 -6.24
N ASP A 277 24.09 -3.68 -7.38
CA ASP A 277 24.29 -5.10 -7.73
C ASP A 277 25.77 -5.42 -7.96
N LEU A 278 26.62 -4.40 -8.19
CA LEU A 278 28.05 -4.56 -8.42
C LEU A 278 28.82 -4.96 -7.14
N ASP A 279 28.51 -4.31 -6.01
CA ASP A 279 29.34 -4.39 -4.81
C ASP A 279 28.56 -4.37 -3.48
N ASN A 280 27.23 -4.49 -3.53
CA ASN A 280 26.33 -4.53 -2.37
C ASN A 280 26.36 -3.27 -1.48
N ARG A 281 26.81 -2.12 -2.00
CA ARG A 281 26.72 -0.83 -1.30
C ARG A 281 25.41 -0.13 -1.60
N CYS A 282 24.89 0.59 -0.61
CA CYS A 282 23.68 1.37 -0.72
C CYS A 282 23.99 2.76 -1.28
N LEU A 283 23.12 3.24 -2.18
CA LEU A 283 23.06 4.65 -2.53
C LEU A 283 22.79 5.48 -1.25
N GLU A 284 23.46 6.62 -1.09
CA GLU A 284 23.34 7.45 0.11
C GLU A 284 23.42 8.94 -0.24
N ALA A 285 22.42 9.70 0.19
CA ALA A 285 22.55 11.16 0.28
C ALA A 285 23.40 11.52 1.51
N GLN A 286 24.56 12.11 1.26
CA GLN A 286 25.50 12.48 2.33
C GLN A 286 24.89 13.50 3.30
N ALA A 287 25.28 13.43 4.58
CA ALA A 287 24.86 14.42 5.56
C ALA A 287 25.36 15.84 5.19
N GLY A 288 24.56 16.86 5.52
CA GLY A 288 24.91 18.27 5.30
C GLY A 288 23.71 19.20 5.39
N SER A 289 23.91 20.48 5.68
CA SER A 289 22.83 21.49 5.75
C SER A 289 22.60 22.24 4.43
N GLY A 290 23.41 21.99 3.40
CA GLY A 290 23.33 22.66 2.10
C GLY A 290 22.01 22.45 1.36
N ALA A 291 21.73 23.35 0.41
CA ALA A 291 20.59 23.26 -0.51
C ALA A 291 20.59 21.95 -1.30
N SER A 292 21.78 21.50 -1.71
CA SER A 292 22.04 20.19 -2.30
C SER A 292 23.02 19.40 -1.43
N ARG A 293 22.87 18.08 -1.43
CA ARG A 293 23.78 17.12 -0.79
C ARG A 293 24.32 16.18 -1.86
N PRO A 294 25.63 15.93 -1.92
CA PRO A 294 26.16 14.92 -2.83
C PRO A 294 25.55 13.55 -2.53
N VAL A 295 25.29 12.79 -3.58
CA VAL A 295 24.91 11.37 -3.44
C VAL A 295 26.15 10.53 -3.68
N GLY A 296 26.33 9.50 -2.86
CA GLY A 296 27.43 8.54 -2.95
C GLY A 296 26.93 7.11 -2.76
N VAL A 297 27.86 6.18 -2.60
CA VAL A 297 27.58 4.80 -2.17
C VAL A 297 28.37 4.46 -0.89
N ARG A 298 27.76 3.69 0.01
CA ARG A 298 28.34 3.27 1.29
C ARG A 298 27.81 1.90 1.71
N ALA A 299 28.46 1.25 2.67
CA ALA A 299 27.90 0.08 3.34
C ALA A 299 26.44 0.33 3.78
N CYS A 300 25.56 -0.63 3.49
CA CYS A 300 24.16 -0.55 3.85
C CYS A 300 23.99 -0.61 5.38
N SER A 301 23.22 0.33 5.91
CA SER A 301 23.01 0.52 7.35
C SER A 301 21.57 0.87 7.72
N GLY A 302 20.70 1.12 6.74
CA GLY A 302 19.35 1.63 6.98
C GLY A 302 19.31 3.09 7.45
N ALA A 303 20.45 3.80 7.43
CA ALA A 303 20.52 5.20 7.83
C ALA A 303 19.55 6.05 6.99
N LYS A 304 19.02 7.13 7.58
CA LYS A 304 18.03 8.01 6.91
C LYS A 304 18.49 8.56 5.55
N GLY A 305 19.80 8.68 5.32
CA GLY A 305 20.39 9.07 4.03
C GLY A 305 20.38 7.97 2.97
N GLN A 306 20.13 6.71 3.34
CA GLN A 306 20.09 5.53 2.47
C GLN A 306 18.66 5.06 2.17
N VAL A 307 17.67 5.51 2.94
CA VAL A 307 16.27 5.17 2.73
C VAL A 307 15.64 6.13 1.72
N PHE A 308 15.35 5.61 0.54
CA PHE A 308 14.65 6.31 -0.53
C PHE A 308 13.17 5.98 -0.48
N ARG A 309 12.33 6.99 -0.46
CA ARG A 309 10.88 6.86 -0.55
C ARG A 309 10.41 7.22 -1.94
N ARG A 310 9.71 6.30 -2.60
CA ARG A 310 9.04 6.60 -3.87
C ARG A 310 7.77 7.43 -3.60
N ALA A 311 7.71 8.63 -4.17
CA ALA A 311 6.55 9.53 -4.12
C ALA A 311 6.19 9.92 -5.56
N GLY A 312 5.17 9.28 -6.13
CA GLY A 312 4.88 9.36 -7.56
C GLY A 312 6.10 8.98 -8.41
N ARG A 313 6.65 9.94 -9.16
CA ARG A 313 7.85 9.75 -10.00
C ARG A 313 9.14 10.21 -9.33
N GLN A 314 9.08 10.79 -8.15
CA GLN A 314 10.25 11.27 -7.41
C GLN A 314 10.80 10.18 -6.47
N LEU A 315 12.07 10.30 -6.12
CA LEU A 315 12.72 9.50 -5.08
C LEU A 315 13.18 10.44 -3.98
N GLU A 316 12.51 10.40 -2.84
CA GLU A 316 12.83 11.24 -1.70
C GLU A 316 13.83 10.57 -0.76
N VAL A 317 14.82 11.30 -0.27
CA VAL A 317 15.84 10.81 0.66
C VAL A 317 16.24 11.91 1.63
N GLY A 318 16.20 11.63 2.93
CA GLY A 318 16.57 12.61 3.96
C GLY A 318 15.77 13.93 3.93
N GLY A 319 14.52 13.92 3.44
CA GLY A 319 13.66 15.10 3.27
C GLY A 319 13.96 15.95 2.03
N LYS A 320 14.71 15.39 1.07
CA LYS A 320 15.08 15.99 -0.22
C LYS A 320 14.71 15.04 -1.35
N CYS A 321 14.77 15.47 -2.59
CA CYS A 321 14.55 14.63 -3.77
C CYS A 321 15.87 14.34 -4.47
N LEU A 322 16.05 13.09 -4.91
CA LEU A 322 17.15 12.69 -5.78
C LEU A 322 17.03 13.46 -7.09
N GLU A 323 18.09 14.13 -7.51
CA GLU A 323 18.11 15.01 -8.67
C GLU A 323 19.31 14.70 -9.57
N ALA A 324 19.02 14.58 -10.87
CA ALA A 324 19.98 14.46 -11.93
C ALA A 324 20.48 15.86 -12.35
N LEU A 325 21.75 16.16 -12.05
CA LEU A 325 22.39 17.32 -12.64
C LEU A 325 22.78 17.00 -14.08
N GLY A 326 22.38 17.88 -15.00
CA GLY A 326 22.66 17.72 -16.42
C GLY A 326 24.15 17.93 -16.78
N PRO A 327 24.44 17.99 -18.09
CA PRO A 327 25.78 18.30 -18.56
C PRO A 327 26.22 19.71 -18.08
N PRO A 328 27.53 19.92 -17.89
CA PRO A 328 28.62 18.98 -18.15
C PRO A 328 28.88 17.98 -17.01
N SER A 329 28.27 18.19 -15.83
CA SER A 329 28.65 17.46 -14.62
C SER A 329 28.11 16.03 -14.53
N TRP A 330 26.89 15.77 -15.05
CA TRP A 330 26.22 14.47 -14.96
C TRP A 330 26.27 13.83 -13.54
N GLN A 331 26.15 14.68 -12.52
CA GLN A 331 26.22 14.30 -11.11
C GLN A 331 24.84 14.01 -10.52
N LEU A 332 24.81 13.22 -9.45
CA LEU A 332 23.62 13.04 -8.63
C LEU A 332 23.73 13.83 -7.33
N VAL A 333 22.66 14.51 -6.97
CA VAL A 333 22.52 15.22 -5.70
C VAL A 333 21.15 14.92 -5.08
N ALA A 334 21.02 15.10 -3.78
CA ALA A 334 19.73 15.24 -3.13
C ALA A 334 19.46 16.73 -2.90
N ALA A 335 18.40 17.27 -3.50
CA ALA A 335 18.06 18.69 -3.51
C ALA A 335 16.63 18.95 -3.01
N THR A 336 16.22 20.20 -2.85
CA THR A 336 14.84 20.54 -2.47
C THR A 336 13.85 19.98 -3.48
N CYS A 337 12.85 19.23 -3.01
CA CYS A 337 11.79 18.70 -3.87
C CYS A 337 11.01 19.83 -4.53
N ASN A 338 11.04 19.90 -5.86
CA ASN A 338 10.41 20.97 -6.64
C ASN A 338 9.58 20.46 -7.83
N GLY A 339 9.47 19.13 -7.99
CA GLY A 339 8.65 18.52 -9.04
C GLY A 339 9.23 18.69 -10.45
N THR A 340 10.48 19.12 -10.59
CA THR A 340 11.11 19.25 -11.91
C THR A 340 11.40 17.88 -12.51
N ALA A 341 11.42 17.80 -13.85
CA ALA A 341 11.75 16.57 -14.57
C ALA A 341 13.12 15.97 -14.19
N ARG A 342 14.06 16.79 -13.68
CA ARG A 342 15.36 16.33 -13.17
C ARG A 342 15.27 15.50 -11.90
N GLN A 343 14.14 15.57 -11.20
CA GLN A 343 13.85 14.80 -9.98
C GLN A 343 12.95 13.60 -10.24
N GLU A 344 12.61 13.34 -11.51
CA GLU A 344 11.79 12.21 -11.90
C GLU A 344 12.66 11.02 -12.30
N TRP A 345 12.29 9.83 -11.82
CA TRP A 345 13.05 8.60 -12.01
C TRP A 345 12.13 7.47 -12.45
N VAL A 346 12.64 6.62 -13.33
CA VAL A 346 11.99 5.38 -13.75
C VAL A 346 12.93 4.23 -13.43
N ARG A 347 12.45 3.27 -12.63
CA ARG A 347 13.11 1.97 -12.47
C ARG A 347 12.59 1.05 -13.56
N ASP A 348 13.46 0.26 -14.18
CA ASP A 348 13.03 -0.78 -15.14
C ASP A 348 13.11 -2.19 -14.54
N THR A 349 12.66 -3.18 -15.31
CA THR A 349 12.66 -4.59 -14.90
C THR A 349 14.05 -5.19 -14.73
N HIS A 350 15.10 -4.52 -15.21
CA HIS A 350 16.50 -4.92 -15.00
C HIS A 350 17.12 -4.23 -13.77
N GLY A 351 16.31 -3.48 -13.01
CA GLY A 351 16.74 -2.76 -11.82
C GLY A 351 17.55 -1.50 -12.10
N ARG A 352 17.54 -0.99 -13.34
CA ARG A 352 18.22 0.26 -13.67
C ARG A 352 17.35 1.44 -13.29
N LEU A 353 17.96 2.46 -12.70
CA LEU A 353 17.31 3.73 -12.40
C LEU A 353 17.72 4.76 -13.45
N ARG A 354 16.74 5.17 -14.27
CA ARG A 354 16.90 6.15 -15.34
C ARG A 354 16.28 7.48 -14.95
N ALA A 355 17.00 8.57 -15.19
CA ALA A 355 16.44 9.92 -15.08
C ALA A 355 15.37 10.10 -16.16
N ASP A 356 14.16 10.47 -15.78
CA ASP A 356 13.03 10.44 -16.70
C ASP A 356 13.18 11.43 -17.86
N GLY A 357 12.62 11.09 -19.02
CA GLY A 357 12.79 11.86 -20.25
C GLY A 357 14.21 11.80 -20.85
N THR A 358 15.17 11.13 -20.19
CA THR A 358 16.55 10.95 -20.69
C THR A 358 16.87 9.48 -20.94
N GLN A 359 18.02 9.22 -21.58
CA GLN A 359 18.63 7.89 -21.72
C GLN A 359 19.77 7.67 -20.71
N MET A 360 19.75 8.39 -19.58
CA MET A 360 20.84 8.36 -18.61
C MET A 360 20.45 7.57 -17.36
N CYS A 361 21.29 6.59 -17.01
CA CYS A 361 21.11 5.71 -15.86
C CYS A 361 22.15 6.02 -14.78
N ILE A 362 21.74 5.85 -13.52
CA ILE A 362 22.67 5.88 -12.38
C ILE A 362 23.70 4.78 -12.58
N THR A 363 24.99 5.13 -12.53
CA THR A 363 26.11 4.21 -12.74
C THR A 363 27.10 4.34 -11.59
N VAL A 364 27.43 3.22 -10.96
CA VAL A 364 28.47 3.10 -9.92
C VAL A 364 29.60 2.26 -10.51
N ALA A 365 30.72 2.89 -10.87
CA ALA A 365 31.88 2.16 -11.34
C ALA A 365 32.58 1.43 -10.17
N ALA A 366 33.30 0.34 -10.48
CA ALA A 366 34.02 -0.43 -9.48
C ALA A 366 35.02 0.45 -8.70
N GLY A 367 34.94 0.40 -7.36
CA GLY A 367 35.80 1.19 -6.47
C GLY A 367 35.40 2.66 -6.30
N GLU A 368 34.49 3.19 -7.13
CA GLU A 368 34.07 4.59 -7.04
C GLU A 368 33.09 4.80 -5.88
N LEU A 369 33.21 5.94 -5.20
CA LEU A 369 32.30 6.32 -4.11
C LEU A 369 31.15 7.21 -4.57
N ARG A 370 31.25 7.78 -5.78
CA ARG A 370 30.27 8.71 -6.33
C ARG A 370 29.64 8.12 -7.58
N PRO A 371 28.32 7.87 -7.59
CA PRO A 371 27.62 7.51 -8.81
C PRO A 371 27.63 8.67 -9.80
N THR A 372 27.61 8.34 -11.08
CA THR A 372 27.46 9.29 -12.19
C THR A 372 26.24 8.91 -13.03
N LEU A 373 25.82 9.81 -13.91
CA LEU A 373 24.85 9.51 -14.95
C LEU A 373 25.59 9.14 -16.23
N GLN A 374 25.32 7.97 -16.77
CA GLN A 374 25.87 7.50 -18.06
C GLN A 374 24.74 7.00 -18.95
N ALA A 375 25.00 6.86 -20.25
CA ALA A 375 24.04 6.25 -21.15
C ALA A 375 23.63 4.86 -20.63
N CYS A 376 22.32 4.60 -20.62
CA CYS A 376 21.78 3.33 -20.15
C CYS A 376 22.28 2.17 -21.03
N ALA A 377 22.88 1.18 -20.39
CA ALA A 377 23.38 -0.06 -20.98
C ALA A 377 22.94 -1.25 -20.11
N ASN A 378 23.16 -2.48 -20.55
CA ASN A 378 22.87 -3.67 -19.75
C ASN A 378 24.10 -4.06 -18.92
N LYS A 379 24.54 -3.15 -18.03
CA LYS A 379 25.75 -3.25 -17.22
C LYS A 379 25.39 -3.43 -15.75
N VAL A 380 26.12 -4.27 -15.01
CA VAL A 380 25.85 -4.52 -13.58
C VAL A 380 26.07 -3.26 -12.73
N GLU A 381 26.98 -2.39 -13.17
CA GLU A 381 27.27 -1.06 -12.60
C GLU A 381 26.06 -0.11 -12.62
N GLN A 382 25.04 -0.42 -13.41
CA GLN A 382 23.81 0.37 -13.54
C GLN A 382 22.60 -0.29 -12.87
N ARG A 383 22.77 -1.45 -12.24
CA ARG A 383 21.69 -2.21 -11.62
C ARG A 383 21.65 -1.95 -10.13
N PHE A 384 20.44 -1.74 -9.63
CA PHE A 384 20.16 -1.58 -8.21
C PHE A 384 19.05 -2.53 -7.78
N LEU A 385 19.30 -3.30 -6.72
CA LEU A 385 18.28 -4.03 -5.99
C LEU A 385 17.49 -3.03 -5.13
N ALA A 386 16.16 -3.14 -5.15
CA ALA A 386 15.28 -2.37 -4.29
C ALA A 386 14.88 -3.27 -3.11
N MET A 387 15.46 -3.01 -1.94
CA MET A 387 15.27 -3.83 -0.73
C MET A 387 14.54 -3.05 0.35
N THR A 388 13.86 -3.74 1.25
CA THR A 388 13.31 -3.09 2.45
C THR A 388 14.43 -2.54 3.35
N PRO A 389 14.27 -1.34 3.92
CA PRO A 389 15.22 -0.72 4.87
C PRO A 389 15.52 -1.50 6.14
#